data_AF-A0A918XAX6-F1
#
_entry.id   AF-A0A918XAX6-F1
#
_cell.length_a   1.000
_cell.length_b   1.000
_cell.length_c   1.000
_cell.angle_alpha   90.00
_cell.angle_beta   90.00
_cell.angle_gamma   90.00
#
_symmetry.space_group_name_H-M   'P 1'
#
loop_
_entity.id
_entity.type
_entity.pdbx_description
1 polymer ?
#
loop_
_entity_poly.entity_id
_entity_poly.type
_entity_poly.pdbx_seq_one_letter_code
_entity_poly.pdbx_strand_id
1 'polypeptide(L)' 'MTLSDVLVRRTRVSLTAENGGTEAAPEVAGSLAPLLGWSGDRADREVGGYRAEVERDRAALSSDWEGPKH' A
#
# COMPACT_ATOMS: atom_id res chain seq x y z
N MET A 1 4.00 -13.67 4.10
CA MET A 1 3.77 -12.80 2.94
C MET A 1 2.68 -11.81 3.34
N THR A 2 2.84 -10.52 3.05
CA THR A 2 1.92 -9.44 3.42
C THR A 2 1.40 -8.75 2.16
N LEU A 3 0.35 -7.94 2.29
CA LEU A 3 -0.15 -7.16 1.14
C LEU A 3 0.91 -6.16 0.64
N SER A 4 1.64 -5.47 1.54
CA SER A 4 2.77 -4.61 1.17
C SER A 4 3.84 -5.38 0.39
N ASP A 5 4.18 -6.60 0.78
CA ASP A 5 5.19 -7.38 0.07
C ASP A 5 4.78 -7.70 -1.39
N VAL A 6 3.50 -7.95 -1.63
CA VAL A 6 2.97 -8.15 -2.99
C VAL A 6 2.98 -6.84 -3.79
N LEU A 7 2.43 -5.76 -3.23
CA LEU A 7 2.23 -4.50 -3.93
C LEU A 7 3.53 -3.71 -4.14
N VAL A 8 4.46 -3.76 -3.17
CA VAL A 8 5.70 -2.97 -3.19
C VAL A 8 6.85 -3.75 -3.82
N ARG A 9 7.03 -5.03 -3.46
CA ARG A 9 8.25 -5.78 -3.83
C ARG A 9 8.08 -6.68 -5.04
N ARG A 10 6.96 -7.41 -5.12
CA ARG A 10 6.74 -8.42 -6.19
C ARG A 10 6.12 -7.83 -7.45
N THR A 11 5.24 -6.83 -7.32
CA THR A 11 4.52 -6.24 -8.45
C THR A 11 4.91 -4.79 -8.74
N ARG A 12 5.48 -4.09 -7.75
CA ARG A 12 5.85 -2.66 -7.83
C ARG A 12 4.67 -1.75 -8.19
N VAL A 13 3.44 -2.20 -7.94
CA VAL A 13 2.20 -1.41 -8.13
C VAL A 13 2.25 -0.12 -7.35
N SER A 14 2.89 -0.12 -6.17
CA SER A 14 3.08 1.08 -5.36
C SER A 14 3.85 2.21 -6.07
N LEU A 15 4.64 1.89 -7.09
CA LEU A 15 5.43 2.86 -7.87
C LEU A 15 4.73 3.30 -9.15
N THR A 16 3.81 2.49 -9.68
CA THR A 16 3.20 2.70 -11.00
C THR A 16 1.76 3.21 -10.92
N ALA A 17 1.06 2.97 -9.81
CA ALA A 17 -0.31 3.43 -9.61
C ALA A 17 -0.34 4.83 -8.96
N GLU A 18 -1.21 5.71 -9.47
CA GLU A 18 -1.33 7.11 -9.05
C GLU A 18 -1.58 7.30 -7.54
N ASN A 19 -2.36 6.40 -6.95
CA ASN A 19 -2.72 6.38 -5.53
C ASN A 19 -1.84 5.41 -4.70
N GLY A 20 -0.69 5.00 -5.24
CA GLY A 20 0.15 3.97 -4.66
C GLY A 20 -0.51 2.59 -4.61
N GLY A 21 -1.56 2.31 -5.38
CA GLY A 21 -2.26 1.02 -5.42
C GLY A 21 -3.29 0.81 -4.29
N THR A 22 -3.62 1.86 -3.53
CA THR A 22 -4.52 1.78 -2.35
C THR A 22 -5.98 1.45 -2.68
N GLU A 23 -6.45 1.80 -3.88
CA GLU A 23 -7.78 1.39 -4.37
C GLU A 23 -7.82 -0.07 -4.81
N ALA A 24 -6.71 -0.60 -5.36
CA ALA A 24 -6.61 -2.01 -5.77
C ALA A 24 -6.30 -2.95 -4.60
N ALA A 25 -5.78 -2.44 -3.49
CA ALA A 25 -5.43 -3.18 -2.29
C ALA A 25 -6.52 -4.17 -1.78
N PRO A 26 -7.81 -3.80 -1.65
CA PRO A 26 -8.86 -4.74 -1.21
C PRO A 26 -9.10 -5.89 -2.18
N GLU A 27 -9.13 -5.62 -3.49
CA GLU A 27 -9.30 -6.65 -4.53
C GLU A 27 -8.13 -7.65 -4.53
N VAL A 28 -6.91 -7.13 -4.39
CA VAL A 28 -5.69 -7.96 -4.30
C VAL A 28 -5.68 -8.77 -3.01
N ALA A 29 -6.05 -8.19 -1.87
CA ALA A 29 -6.16 -8.91 -0.61
C ALA A 29 -7.22 -10.02 -0.66
N GLY A 30 -8.37 -9.77 -1.30
CA GLY A 30 -9.40 -10.77 -1.53
C GLY A 30 -8.92 -11.93 -2.40
N SER A 31 -8.11 -11.65 -3.42
CA SER A 31 -7.50 -12.67 -4.29
C SER A 31 -6.42 -13.48 -3.55
N LEU A 32 -5.64 -12.85 -2.68
CA LEU A 32 -4.57 -13.49 -1.91
C LEU A 32 -5.10 -14.29 -0.71
N ALA A 33 -6.23 -13.88 -0.13
CA ALA A 33 -6.77 -14.48 1.07
C ALA A 33 -6.95 -16.01 0.99
N PRO A 34 -7.61 -16.60 -0.03
CA PRO A 34 -7.73 -18.05 -0.12
C PRO A 34 -6.39 -18.75 -0.40
N LEU A 35 -5.46 -18.09 -1.11
CA LEU A 35 -4.16 -18.67 -1.44
C LEU A 35 -3.22 -18.74 -0.24
N LEU A 36 -3.35 -17.79 0.69
CA LEU A 36 -2.49 -17.65 1.87
C LEU A 36 -3.19 -18.07 3.18
N GLY A 37 -4.44 -18.55 3.09
CA GLY A 37 -5.24 -18.95 4.24
C GLY A 37 -5.60 -17.79 5.18
N TRP A 38 -5.82 -16.58 4.64
CA TRP A 38 -6.24 -15.43 5.45
C TRP A 38 -7.74 -15.47 5.70
N SER A 39 -8.12 -15.14 6.94
CA SER A 39 -9.49 -14.76 7.27
C SER A 39 -9.82 -13.38 6.70
N GLY A 40 -11.11 -13.04 6.60
CA GLY A 40 -11.56 -11.70 6.22
C GLY A 40 -10.94 -10.62 7.10
N ASP A 41 -10.99 -10.77 8.42
CA ASP A 41 -10.37 -9.84 9.39
C ASP A 41 -8.87 -9.64 9.12
N ARG A 42 -8.15 -10.71 8.77
CA ARG A 42 -6.73 -10.59 8.41
C ARG A 42 -6.55 -9.81 7.11
N ALA A 43 -7.35 -10.08 6.08
CA ALA A 43 -7.30 -9.34 4.82
C ALA A 43 -7.59 -7.84 5.05
N ASP A 44 -8.60 -7.50 5.85
CA ASP A 44 -8.93 -6.12 6.23
C ASP A 44 -7.77 -5.42 6.96
N ARG A 45 -7.11 -6.11 7.91
CA ARG A 45 -5.92 -5.58 8.60
C ARG A 45 -4.78 -5.30 7.65
N GLU A 46 -4.52 -6.20 6.70
CA GLU A 46 -3.46 -6.03 5.71
C GLU A 46 -3.74 -4.82 4.79
N VAL A 47 -5.00 -4.63 4.37
CA VAL A 47 -5.43 -3.46 3.60
C VAL A 47 -5.26 -2.17 4.40
N GLY A 48 -5.71 -2.15 5.66
CA GLY A 48 -5.56 -0.99 6.54
C GLY A 48 -4.09 -0.64 6.79
N GLY A 49 -3.26 -1.66 7.05
CA GLY A 49 -1.82 -1.50 7.23
C GLY A 49 -1.13 -0.91 6.00
N TYR A 50 -1.46 -1.42 4.81
CA TYR A 50 -0.91 -0.91 3.55
C TYR A 50 -1.32 0.54 3.29
N ARG A 51 -2.61 0.87 3.47
CA ARG A 51 -3.10 2.25 3.29
C ARG A 51 -2.40 3.24 4.23
N ALA A 52 -2.19 2.84 5.48
CA ALA A 52 -1.47 3.66 6.46
C ALA A 52 0.01 3.84 6.14
N GLU A 53 0.64 2.87 5.45
CA GLU A 53 2.01 2.99 4.95
C GLU A 53 2.08 4.00 3.81
N VAL A 54 1.22 3.87 2.79
CA VAL A 54 1.16 4.80 1.65
C VAL A 54 0.86 6.23 2.11
N GLU A 55 -0.06 6.42 3.06
CA GLU A 55 -0.37 7.74 3.58
C GLU A 55 0.84 8.39 4.28
N ARG A 56 1.58 7.61 5.08
CA ARG A 56 2.81 8.09 5.73
C ARG A 56 3.87 8.52 4.71
N ASP A 57 4.08 7.72 3.67
CA ASP A 57 5.02 8.04 2.59
C ASP A 57 4.60 9.32 1.83
N ARG A 58 3.31 9.47 1.52
CA ARG A 58 2.79 10.67 0.84
C ARG A 58 2.90 11.92 1.69
N ALA A 59 2.57 11.81 2.98
CA ALA A 59 2.74 12.92 3.92
C ALA A 59 4.21 13.37 3.98
N ALA A 60 5.15 12.42 4.03
CA ALA A 60 6.59 12.72 4.04
C ALA A 60 7.05 13.43 2.76
N LEU A 61 6.55 13.02 1.58
CA LEU A 61 6.87 13.66 0.29
C LEU A 61 6.25 15.06 0.15
N SER A 62 5.10 15.32 0.77
CA SER A 62 4.44 16.64 0.72
C SER A 62 5.00 17.64 1.72
N SER A 63 5.62 17.17 2.82
CA SER A 63 5.91 17.99 4.00
C SER A 63 7.30 18.62 4.01
N ASP A 64 8.18 18.39 3.03
CA ASP A 64 9.53 18.98 3.08
C ASP A 64 10.07 19.30 1.67
N TRP A 65 9.60 20.40 1.11
CA TRP A 65 10.37 21.15 0.11
C TRP A 65 10.10 22.66 0.28
N GLU A 66 10.74 23.27 1.28
CA GLU A 66 11.09 24.70 1.21
C GLU A 66 12.41 24.81 0.44
N GLY A 67 12.33 24.91 -0.90
CA GLY A 67 13.50 25.15 -1.75
C GLY A 67 14.27 26.43 -1.33
N PRO A 68 15.56 26.55 -1.68
CA PRO A 68 16.39 27.68 -1.26
C PRO A 68 15.78 29.01 -1.72
N LYS A 69 15.56 29.92 -0.76
CA LYS A 69 15.13 31.31 -1.02
C LYS A 69 16.33 32.05 -1.61
N HIS A 70 16.35 32.23 -2.93
CA HIS A 70 17.32 33.06 -3.62
C HIS A 70 17.06 34.55 -3.39
#